data_AF-A0A9J6EX63-F1
#
_entry.id   AF-A0A9J6EX63-F1
#
_cell.length_a   1.000
_cell.length_b   1.000
_cell.length_c   1.000
_cell.angle_alpha   90.00
_cell.angle_beta   90.00
_cell.angle_gamma   90.00
#
_symmetry.space_group_name_H-M   'P 1'
#
loop_
_entity.id
_entity.type
_entity.pdbx_description
1 polymer ?
#
loop_
_entity_poly.entity_id
_entity_poly.type
_entity_poly.pdbx_seq_one_letter_code
_entity_poly.pdbx_strand_id
1 'polypeptide(L)'
;MLTEKSGRPPELSPPPSPEKLAASPSSANELPSKRPTKESTPVSQERIPVYLVLLLVGGYVCFGATLFSVWEEWSFLDGAYFSFITLSTIGFGDIVPGSHLLEQGATSGSGQAKLIICCFYLVFGLAIIAMSFTLVQEEVVLKCKDLVRTLKALVSSEESATTPAATS
;
A
#
# COMPACT_ATOMS: atom_id res chain seq x y z
N MET A 1 -29.72 -49.99 29.81
CA MET A 1 -30.08 -51.19 29.01
C MET A 1 -31.44 -50.91 28.37
N LEU A 2 -31.68 -51.10 27.07
CA LEU A 2 -30.86 -51.60 25.96
C LEU A 2 -31.42 -51.05 24.62
N THR A 3 -30.54 -50.75 23.66
CA THR A 3 -30.61 -50.94 22.17
C THR A 3 -32.00 -51.17 21.50
N GLU A 4 -32.45 -50.47 20.44
CA GLU A 4 -31.94 -50.31 19.05
C GLU A 4 -32.98 -50.88 18.03
N LYS A 5 -32.93 -50.40 16.76
CA LYS A 5 -33.61 -50.86 15.52
C LYS A 5 -35.09 -50.42 15.34
N SER A 6 -35.62 -50.21 14.12
CA SER A 6 -35.04 -50.23 12.74
C SER A 6 -35.90 -49.39 11.75
N GLY A 7 -35.40 -49.09 10.54
CA GLY A 7 -36.22 -48.71 9.37
C GLY A 7 -35.63 -47.64 8.43
N ARG A 8 -35.56 -47.92 7.11
CA ARG A 8 -35.15 -46.98 6.03
C ARG A 8 -36.28 -46.83 4.96
N PRO A 9 -36.17 -45.90 3.97
CA PRO A 9 -37.32 -45.24 3.32
C PRO A 9 -37.68 -45.85 1.94
N PRO A 10 -38.54 -45.18 1.13
CA PRO A 10 -37.97 -44.46 -0.02
C PRO A 10 -38.68 -43.16 -0.50
N GLU A 11 -37.89 -42.35 -1.22
CA GLU A 11 -38.17 -41.50 -2.40
C GLU A 11 -39.55 -40.82 -2.66
N LEU A 12 -39.50 -39.51 -2.97
CA LEU A 12 -40.42 -38.84 -3.90
C LEU A 12 -39.71 -37.68 -4.64
N SER A 13 -39.94 -37.56 -5.95
CA SER A 13 -39.37 -36.58 -6.89
C SER A 13 -40.50 -35.93 -7.75
N PRO A 14 -40.23 -35.08 -8.78
CA PRO A 14 -39.80 -33.67 -8.75
C PRO A 14 -40.86 -32.69 -9.39
N PRO A 15 -40.62 -31.36 -9.56
CA PRO A 15 -41.67 -30.35 -9.89
C PRO A 15 -41.80 -29.99 -11.40
N PRO A 16 -42.88 -29.28 -11.83
CA PRO A 16 -42.71 -27.95 -12.45
C PRO A 16 -43.86 -26.90 -12.26
N SER A 17 -43.59 -25.65 -12.69
CA SER A 17 -44.44 -24.41 -12.72
C SER A 17 -45.56 -24.43 -13.81
N PRO A 18 -46.41 -23.37 -14.10
CA PRO A 18 -46.17 -21.90 -14.05
C PRO A 18 -47.42 -20.95 -13.79
N GLU A 19 -47.26 -19.66 -14.15
CA GLU A 19 -48.26 -18.62 -14.48
C GLU A 19 -48.90 -17.64 -13.45
N LYS A 20 -48.54 -16.36 -13.66
CA LYS A 20 -49.36 -15.11 -13.66
C LYS A 20 -50.35 -14.80 -12.51
N LEU A 21 -50.08 -13.67 -11.85
CA LEU A 21 -51.09 -12.62 -11.72
C LEU A 21 -50.45 -11.24 -11.94
N ALA A 22 -51.09 -10.40 -12.76
CA ALA A 22 -50.61 -9.07 -13.12
C ALA A 22 -51.60 -7.99 -12.68
N ALA A 23 -51.11 -6.83 -12.24
CA ALA A 23 -51.71 -5.51 -12.48
C ALA A 23 -50.82 -4.36 -11.94
N SER A 24 -50.78 -3.26 -12.69
CA SER A 24 -50.27 -1.92 -12.33
C SER A 24 -51.51 -0.98 -12.18
N PRO A 25 -51.47 0.39 -12.10
CA PRO A 25 -50.35 1.35 -12.08
C PRO A 25 -50.50 2.63 -11.18
N SER A 26 -49.51 3.53 -11.30
CA SER A 26 -49.61 5.02 -11.33
C SER A 26 -49.61 5.90 -10.04
N SER A 27 -48.66 6.85 -10.03
CA SER A 27 -48.65 8.24 -9.46
C SER A 27 -49.05 8.47 -7.97
N ALA A 28 -48.32 9.23 -7.14
CA ALA A 28 -47.73 10.55 -7.40
C ALA A 28 -46.72 11.04 -6.33
N ASN A 29 -45.89 12.02 -6.70
CA ASN A 29 -45.20 13.05 -5.90
C ASN A 29 -44.25 12.70 -4.73
N GLU A 30 -42.95 12.78 -5.04
CA GLU A 30 -41.97 13.74 -4.48
C GLU A 30 -41.89 14.03 -2.96
N LEU A 31 -40.71 13.75 -2.38
CA LEU A 31 -39.93 14.84 -1.75
C LEU A 31 -38.41 14.57 -1.86
N PRO A 32 -37.59 15.52 -2.38
CA PRO A 32 -36.15 15.31 -2.57
C PRO A 32 -35.34 15.64 -1.30
N SER A 33 -35.06 14.64 -0.46
CA SER A 33 -34.24 14.84 0.75
C SER A 33 -32.73 14.77 0.45
N LYS A 34 -32.12 15.96 0.33
CA LYS A 34 -30.69 16.27 0.53
C LYS A 34 -29.66 15.22 0.05
N ARG A 35 -29.08 15.49 -1.13
CA ARG A 35 -27.63 15.24 -1.32
C ARG A 35 -26.86 15.99 -0.22
N PRO A 36 -25.95 15.34 0.53
CA PRO A 36 -24.97 16.08 1.30
C PRO A 36 -24.10 16.88 0.33
N THR A 37 -24.13 18.18 0.57
CA THR A 37 -23.31 19.29 0.07
C THR A 37 -22.02 18.90 -0.65
N LYS A 38 -21.81 19.49 -1.84
CA LYS A 38 -20.47 19.63 -2.41
C LYS A 38 -19.64 20.53 -1.49
N GLU A 39 -18.78 19.96 -0.67
CA GLU A 39 -17.67 20.70 -0.07
C GLU A 39 -16.43 20.53 -0.94
N SER A 40 -16.47 21.17 -2.12
CA SER A 40 -15.28 21.38 -2.93
C SER A 40 -14.52 22.56 -2.34
N THR A 41 -13.82 22.34 -1.23
CA THR A 41 -12.62 23.11 -0.97
C THR A 41 -11.70 22.97 -2.20
N PRO A 42 -11.04 24.04 -2.66
CA PRO A 42 -9.93 23.90 -3.58
C PRO A 42 -8.77 23.30 -2.78
N VAL A 43 -8.82 21.98 -2.56
CA VAL A 43 -7.65 21.22 -2.12
C VAL A 43 -6.62 21.47 -3.19
N SER A 44 -5.62 22.29 -2.86
CA SER A 44 -4.45 22.51 -3.68
C SER A 44 -3.95 21.15 -4.13
N GLN A 45 -3.64 21.00 -5.42
CA GLN A 45 -3.12 19.76 -5.97
C GLN A 45 -1.67 19.57 -5.49
N GLU A 46 -1.50 19.38 -4.19
CA GLU A 46 -0.22 19.22 -3.54
C GLU A 46 0.34 17.87 -3.96
N ARG A 47 1.37 17.96 -4.80
CA ARG A 47 2.15 16.85 -5.32
C ARG A 47 3.02 16.29 -4.19
N ILE A 48 2.38 15.66 -3.19
CA ILE A 48 3.04 15.03 -2.05
C ILE A 48 2.98 13.47 -2.10
N PRO A 49 3.20 12.81 -3.26
CA PRO A 49 3.77 11.46 -3.31
C PRO A 49 5.25 11.50 -3.74
N VAL A 50 5.98 10.41 -3.51
CA VAL A 50 7.44 10.28 -3.70
C VAL A 50 8.29 11.15 -2.77
N TYR A 51 8.05 12.46 -2.67
CA TYR A 51 8.83 13.35 -1.80
C TYR A 51 8.76 12.93 -0.32
N LEU A 52 7.60 12.45 0.16
CA LEU A 52 7.50 11.88 1.53
C LEU A 52 8.35 10.64 1.72
N VAL A 53 8.38 9.72 0.75
CA VAL A 53 9.22 8.50 0.85
C VAL A 53 10.70 8.90 0.83
N LEU A 54 11.08 9.85 -0.02
CA LEU A 54 12.44 10.36 -0.13
C LEU A 54 12.89 11.05 1.17
N LEU A 55 12.04 11.90 1.75
CA LEU A 55 12.30 12.61 3.00
C LEU A 55 12.30 11.66 4.20
N LEU A 56 11.41 10.66 4.22
CA LEU A 56 11.36 9.64 5.26
C LEU A 56 12.60 8.75 5.21
N VAL A 57 12.98 8.21 4.04
CA VAL A 57 14.21 7.43 3.87
C VAL A 57 15.44 8.27 4.20
N GLY A 58 15.53 9.50 3.70
CA GLY A 58 16.66 10.40 3.97
C GLY A 58 16.78 10.78 5.45
N GLY A 59 15.69 11.19 6.09
CA GLY A 59 15.66 11.51 7.51
C GLY A 59 15.97 10.30 8.39
N TYR A 60 15.48 9.13 8.02
CA TYR A 60 15.77 7.87 8.70
C TYR A 60 17.26 7.49 8.55
N VAL A 61 17.84 7.60 7.35
CA VAL A 61 19.29 7.42 7.11
C VAL A 61 20.12 8.41 7.94
N CYS A 62 19.74 9.69 8.02
CA CYS A 62 20.44 10.68 8.85
C CYS A 62 20.36 10.35 10.36
N PHE A 63 19.22 9.83 10.83
CA PHE A 63 19.07 9.38 12.21
C PHE A 63 19.97 8.16 12.50
N GLY A 64 19.96 7.15 11.64
CA GLY A 64 20.86 6.00 11.74
C GLY A 64 22.33 6.38 11.69
N ALA A 65 22.71 7.26 10.75
CA ALA A 65 24.07 7.78 10.64
C ALA A 65 24.55 8.44 11.94
N THR A 66 23.69 9.24 12.58
CA THR A 66 23.99 9.87 13.87
C THR A 66 24.10 8.83 15.00
N LEU A 67 23.18 7.85 15.05
CA LEU A 67 23.18 6.79 16.05
C LEU A 67 24.45 5.92 15.96
N PHE A 68 24.80 5.45 14.77
CA PHE A 68 26.00 4.63 14.54
C PHE A 68 27.30 5.41 14.69
N SER A 69 27.33 6.69 14.29
CA SER A 69 28.50 7.56 14.51
C SER A 69 28.82 7.74 16.00
N VAL A 70 27.80 7.90 16.85
CA VAL A 70 27.98 8.03 18.31
C VAL A 70 28.30 6.68 18.99
N TRP A 71 27.80 5.56 18.45
CA TRP A 71 27.99 4.24 19.07
C TRP A 71 29.28 3.53 18.67
N GLU A 72 29.62 3.59 17.39
CA GLU A 72 30.72 2.83 16.78
C GLU A 72 31.92 3.73 16.42
N GLU A 73 31.86 5.02 16.80
CA GLU A 73 32.84 6.08 16.49
C GLU A 73 33.12 6.24 14.97
N TRP A 74 32.14 5.85 14.15
CA TRP A 74 32.21 5.97 12.69
C TRP A 74 31.99 7.39 12.19
N SER A 75 32.50 7.70 11.00
CA SER A 75 32.16 8.94 10.31
C SER A 75 30.67 8.97 10.01
N PHE A 76 30.07 10.17 10.00
CA PHE A 76 28.66 10.35 9.62
C PHE A 76 28.36 9.76 8.22
N LEU A 77 29.31 9.87 7.28
CA LEU A 77 29.19 9.29 5.94
C LEU A 77 29.18 7.76 5.96
N ASP A 78 29.99 7.11 6.80
CA ASP A 78 30.05 5.65 6.89
C ASP A 78 28.77 5.08 7.52
N GLY A 79 28.25 5.73 8.58
CA GLY A 79 26.96 5.39 9.19
C GLY A 79 25.76 5.64 8.25
N ALA A 80 25.82 6.69 7.43
CA ALA A 80 24.81 6.98 6.40
C ALA A 80 24.87 5.96 5.25
N TYR A 81 26.07 5.60 4.79
CA TYR A 81 26.31 4.58 3.78
C TYR A 81 25.75 3.22 4.23
N PHE A 82 26.14 2.74 5.41
CA PHE A 82 25.61 1.50 6.00
C PHE A 82 24.08 1.52 6.09
N SER A 83 23.51 2.59 6.64
CA SER A 83 22.05 2.74 6.77
C SER A 83 21.36 2.71 5.39
N PHE A 84 21.85 3.48 4.43
CA PHE A 84 21.26 3.56 3.09
C PHE A 84 21.35 2.23 2.33
N ILE A 85 22.52 1.57 2.32
CA ILE A 85 22.74 0.30 1.61
C ILE A 85 21.90 -0.83 2.21
N THR A 86 21.66 -0.80 3.53
CA THR A 86 20.80 -1.79 4.18
C THR A 86 19.31 -1.54 3.88
N LEU A 87 18.85 -0.29 3.93
CA LEU A 87 17.44 0.07 3.68
C LEU A 87 17.04 -0.02 2.20
N SER A 88 17.97 0.26 1.29
CA SER A 88 17.82 0.02 -0.16
C SER A 88 17.96 -1.46 -0.54
N THR A 89 18.21 -2.34 0.42
CA THR A 89 18.41 -3.80 0.25
C THR A 89 19.57 -4.20 -0.67
N ILE A 90 20.50 -3.27 -0.94
CA ILE A 90 21.73 -3.54 -1.70
C ILE A 90 22.67 -4.46 -0.90
N GLY A 91 22.83 -4.18 0.41
CA GLY A 91 23.43 -5.11 1.37
C GLY A 91 24.84 -5.63 1.06
N PHE A 92 25.78 -4.79 0.62
CA PHE A 92 27.15 -5.24 0.31
C PHE A 92 27.87 -5.92 1.50
N GLY A 93 27.58 -5.51 2.74
CA GLY A 93 28.12 -6.13 3.95
C GLY A 93 29.61 -5.87 4.18
N ASP A 94 30.16 -4.86 3.53
CA ASP A 94 31.55 -4.37 3.64
C ASP A 94 31.80 -3.63 4.96
N ILE A 95 30.83 -2.83 5.39
CA ILE A 95 30.84 -2.10 6.67
C ILE A 95 29.63 -2.55 7.48
N VAL A 96 29.85 -3.19 8.64
CA VAL A 96 28.79 -3.75 9.50
C VAL A 96 29.14 -3.47 10.97
N PRO A 97 28.19 -2.95 11.80
CA PRO A 97 28.48 -2.65 13.20
C PRO A 97 28.86 -3.94 13.95
N GLY A 98 29.80 -3.83 14.88
CA GLY A 98 30.35 -4.97 15.60
C GLY A 98 31.34 -5.84 14.81
N SER A 99 31.77 -5.47 13.59
CA SER A 99 32.81 -6.22 12.84
C SER A 99 34.09 -6.46 13.67
N HIS A 100 34.63 -5.41 14.29
CA HIS A 100 35.76 -5.48 15.23
C HIS A 100 35.48 -6.34 16.49
N LEU A 101 34.21 -6.53 16.86
CA LEU A 101 33.80 -7.30 18.05
C LEU A 101 33.57 -8.78 17.73
N LEU A 102 33.24 -9.11 16.48
CA LEU A 102 33.10 -10.49 16.00
C LEU A 102 34.47 -11.18 15.91
N GLU A 103 35.51 -10.47 15.47
CA GLU A 103 36.86 -11.03 15.29
C GLU A 103 37.55 -11.38 16.62
N GLN A 104 37.24 -10.66 17.71
CA GLN A 104 37.84 -10.91 19.04
C GLN A 104 37.12 -11.97 19.90
N GLY A 105 36.09 -12.63 19.35
CA GLY A 105 35.33 -13.66 20.05
C GLY A 105 34.31 -13.08 21.03
N ALA A 106 33.04 -13.47 20.87
CA ALA A 106 31.85 -12.84 21.47
C ALA A 106 31.74 -12.95 23.01
N THR A 107 32.64 -12.30 23.74
CA THR A 107 32.81 -12.40 25.21
C THR A 107 32.55 -11.07 25.94
N SER A 108 32.07 -10.04 25.24
CA SER A 108 31.66 -8.76 25.82
C SER A 108 30.18 -8.47 25.58
N GLY A 109 29.39 -8.42 26.66
CA GLY A 109 27.93 -8.21 26.60
C GLY A 109 27.49 -6.86 26.00
N SER A 110 28.39 -5.87 25.97
CA SER A 110 28.18 -4.57 25.32
C SER A 110 27.99 -4.66 23.80
N GLY A 111 28.71 -5.56 23.12
CA GLY A 111 28.60 -5.74 21.66
C GLY A 111 27.26 -6.35 21.23
N GLN A 112 26.73 -7.27 22.03
CA GLN A 112 25.44 -7.92 21.75
C GLN A 112 24.28 -6.91 21.76
N ALA A 113 24.28 -5.97 22.71
CA ALA A 113 23.26 -4.92 22.78
C ALA A 113 23.23 -4.02 21.53
N LYS A 114 24.41 -3.64 21.01
CA LYS A 114 24.54 -2.85 19.77
C LYS A 114 23.93 -3.57 18.56
N LEU A 115 24.24 -4.85 18.39
CA LEU A 115 23.71 -5.68 17.31
C LEU A 115 22.18 -5.87 17.41
N ILE A 116 21.67 -6.11 18.62
CA ILE A 116 20.22 -6.24 18.86
C ILE A 116 19.50 -4.95 18.47
N ILE A 117 20.00 -3.79 18.90
CA ILE A 117 19.36 -2.51 18.61
C ILE A 117 19.54 -2.11 17.14
N CYS A 118 20.65 -2.47 16.50
CA CYS A 118 20.80 -2.39 15.05
C CYS A 118 19.72 -3.22 14.32
N CYS A 119 19.50 -4.48 14.71
CA CYS A 119 18.44 -5.32 14.14
C CYS A 119 17.05 -4.72 14.34
N PHE A 120 16.71 -4.26 15.56
CA PHE A 120 15.43 -3.61 15.83
C PHE A 120 15.23 -2.34 14.99
N TYR A 121 16.28 -1.51 14.89
CA TYR A 121 16.30 -0.35 14.01
C TYR A 121 15.99 -0.77 12.57
N LEU A 122 16.79 -1.64 11.96
CA LEU A 122 16.61 -2.05 10.56
C LEU A 122 15.21 -2.61 10.26
N VAL A 123 14.68 -3.49 11.12
CA VAL A 123 13.33 -4.05 10.96
C VAL A 123 12.25 -2.96 11.05
N PHE A 124 12.38 -2.04 12.02
CA PHE A 124 11.43 -0.94 12.19
C PHE A 124 11.48 0.05 11.03
N GLY A 125 12.67 0.38 10.53
CA GLY A 125 12.87 1.24 9.36
C GLY A 125 12.25 0.66 8.10
N LEU A 126 12.54 -0.61 7.80
CA LEU A 126 11.94 -1.31 6.66
C LEU A 126 10.41 -1.39 6.78
N ALA A 127 9.87 -1.61 7.98
CA ALA A 127 8.42 -1.63 8.22
C ALA A 127 7.77 -0.24 7.96
N ILE A 128 8.36 0.85 8.46
CA ILE A 128 7.86 2.21 8.21
C ILE A 128 7.96 2.56 6.73
N ILE A 129 9.09 2.26 6.07
CA ILE A 129 9.30 2.53 4.65
C ILE A 129 8.28 1.74 3.81
N ALA A 130 8.07 0.46 4.10
CA ALA A 130 7.09 -0.37 3.41
C ALA A 130 5.65 0.17 3.59
N MET A 131 5.24 0.51 4.81
CA MET A 131 3.91 1.09 5.07
C MET A 131 3.72 2.43 4.34
N SER A 132 4.74 3.30 4.37
CA SER A 132 4.72 4.60 3.68
C SER A 132 4.69 4.43 2.17
N PHE A 133 5.40 3.44 1.63
CA PHE A 133 5.39 3.12 0.21
C PHE A 133 4.03 2.57 -0.25
N THR A 134 3.35 1.75 0.55
CA THR A 134 1.99 1.28 0.26
C THR A 134 1.01 2.45 0.13
N LEU A 135 1.01 3.39 1.08
CA LEU A 135 0.14 4.58 1.02
C LEU A 135 0.43 5.45 -0.22
N VAL A 136 1.71 5.64 -0.54
CA VAL A 136 2.13 6.40 -1.74
C VAL A 136 1.79 5.65 -3.03
N GLN A 137 1.86 4.32 -3.04
CA GLN A 137 1.46 3.51 -4.19
C GLN A 137 -0.04 3.61 -4.44
N GLU A 138 -0.87 3.55 -3.40
CA GLU A 138 -2.33 3.74 -3.52
C GLU A 138 -2.66 5.09 -4.16
N GLU A 139 -2.07 6.19 -3.67
CA GLU A 139 -2.23 7.51 -4.28
C GLU A 139 -1.76 7.58 -5.75
N VAL A 140 -0.60 7.01 -6.06
CA VAL A 140 -0.05 7.01 -7.42
C VAL A 140 -0.93 6.20 -8.37
N VAL A 141 -1.44 5.05 -7.94
CA VAL A 141 -2.35 4.21 -8.73
C VAL A 141 -3.69 4.91 -8.99
N LEU A 142 -4.23 5.65 -8.02
CA LEU A 142 -5.43 6.47 -8.20
C LEU A 142 -5.18 7.60 -9.23
N LYS A 143 -4.10 8.36 -9.07
CA LYS A 143 -3.70 9.44 -9.98
C LYS A 143 -3.40 8.92 -11.40
N CYS A 144 -2.79 7.74 -11.55
CA CYS A 144 -2.60 7.08 -12.85
C CYS A 144 -3.93 6.65 -13.49
N LYS A 145 -4.88 6.09 -12.71
CA LYS A 145 -6.21 5.73 -13.23
C LYS A 145 -6.96 6.96 -13.76
N ASP A 146 -6.84 8.11 -13.10
CA ASP A 146 -7.45 9.36 -13.58
C ASP A 146 -6.78 9.86 -14.85
N LEU A 147 -5.45 9.88 -14.92
CA LEU A 147 -4.71 10.25 -16.13
C LEU A 147 -5.09 9.38 -17.34
N VAL A 148 -5.22 8.06 -17.15
CA VAL A 148 -5.63 7.12 -18.21
C VAL A 148 -7.07 7.38 -18.68
N ARG A 149 -7.99 7.77 -17.78
CA ARG A 149 -9.36 8.16 -18.16
C ARG A 149 -9.37 9.44 -18.98
N THR A 150 -8.60 10.46 -18.57
CA THR A 150 -8.48 11.73 -19.31
C THR A 150 -7.90 11.49 -20.69
N LEU A 151 -6.81 10.72 -20.82
CA LEU A 151 -6.22 10.37 -22.12
C LEU A 151 -7.21 9.61 -23.01
N LYS A 152 -7.96 8.63 -22.47
CA LYS A 152 -9.00 7.93 -23.24
C LYS A 152 -10.11 8.87 -23.71
N ALA A 153 -10.53 9.83 -22.90
CA ALA A 153 -11.55 10.82 -23.29
C ALA A 153 -11.05 11.76 -24.40
N LEU A 154 -9.78 12.17 -24.36
CA LEU A 154 -9.16 12.98 -25.41
C LEU A 154 -9.03 12.19 -26.73
N VAL A 155 -8.57 10.94 -26.69
CA VAL A 155 -8.51 10.06 -27.87
C VAL A 155 -9.90 9.85 -28.48
N SER A 156 -10.92 9.60 -27.65
CA SER A 156 -12.31 9.48 -28.12
C SER A 156 -12.88 10.78 -28.70
N SER A 157 -12.35 11.94 -28.30
CA SER A 157 -12.72 13.25 -28.86
C SER A 157 -12.07 13.48 -30.23
N GLU A 158 -10.80 13.09 -30.39
CA GLU A 158 -10.05 13.21 -31.65
C GLU A 158 -10.65 12.34 -32.78
N GLU A 159 -11.12 11.14 -32.45
CA GLU A 159 -11.86 10.27 -33.38
C GLU A 159 -13.13 10.97 -33.92
N SER A 160 -13.88 11.67 -33.06
CA SER A 160 -15.07 12.42 -33.48
C SER A 160 -14.78 13.71 -34.27
N ALA A 161 -13.62 14.35 -34.05
CA ALA A 161 -13.24 15.58 -34.74
C ALA A 161 -12.75 15.35 -36.18
N THR A 162 -12.27 14.14 -36.50
CA THR A 162 -11.63 13.81 -37.78
C THR A 162 -12.64 13.41 -38.88
N THR A 163 -13.96 13.44 -38.60
CA THR A 163 -15.01 13.11 -39.59
C THR A 163 -15.80 14.33 -40.11
N PRO A 164 -15.20 15.25 -40.88
CA PRO A 164 -15.95 16.14 -41.78
C PRO A 164 -15.79 15.73 -43.27
N ALA A 165 -16.90 15.81 -44.01
CA ALA A 165 -16.95 15.88 -45.48
C ALA A 165 -16.51 14.64 -46.31
N ALA A 166 -17.14 13.48 -46.09
CA ALA A 166 -17.16 12.37 -47.05
C ALA A 166 -18.58 11.81 -47.30
N THR A 167 -19.59 12.67 -47.34
CA THR A 167 -20.94 12.32 -47.80
C THR A 167 -21.60 13.52 -48.49
N SER A 168 -21.39 13.64 -49.79
CA SER A 168 -22.24 14.39 -50.74
C SER A 168 -22.04 13.84 -52.15
#